data_AF-A0AA39IMZ2-F1
#
_entry.id   AF-A0AA39IMZ2-F1
#
_cell.length_a   1.000
_cell.length_b   1.000
_cell.length_c   1.000
_cell.angle_alpha   90.00
_cell.angle_beta   90.00
_cell.angle_gamma   90.00
#
_symmetry.space_group_name_H-M   'P 1'
#
loop_
_entity.id
_entity.type
_entity.pdbx_description
1 polymer ?
#
loop_
_entity_poly.entity_id
_entity_poly.type
_entity_poly.pdbx_seq_one_letter_code
_entity_poly.pdbx_strand_id
1 'polypeptide(L)'
;MVDDASRFGSVVAECLKTSTEALNETRKFAEALSKDKNRDGISLLEVKNRDMIGYLTELSYLMSVMSAGESIQDETSIFRSVKLRTILERMRPVEAKMKSQVDKLLSTGNAAAAKAMKPRPDMMEVEDGEDEQDSDSDDGDEEEAKPKKYVPPKVMAMHFDEGEDAKEQRAIERAKRRALQSSLIQDLREQYSDAPQEVRDEFAPRRSRVDEEKRQFEEDYFIRLQMTKKEKHEEKMRNRQNMLDNLLSFGDYMATERVGNSEGQSGKRKGGPMRGRDSKRFKSSKGGKGGSKGRKKAKGKKRI
;
A
#
# COMPACT_ATOMS: atom_id res chain seq x y z
N MET A 1 59.60 32.44 -3.56
CA MET A 1 59.16 33.11 -4.80
C MET A 1 59.40 32.27 -6.05
N VAL A 2 60.59 31.71 -6.30
CA VAL A 2 60.83 30.84 -7.48
C VAL A 2 60.10 29.48 -7.39
N ASP A 3 59.99 28.92 -6.18
CA ASP A 3 59.31 27.64 -5.95
C ASP A 3 57.78 27.71 -6.04
N ASP A 4 57.17 28.86 -5.72
CA ASP A 4 55.71 29.01 -5.79
C ASP A 4 55.25 29.21 -7.23
N ALA A 5 56.05 29.90 -8.04
CA ALA A 5 55.78 30.08 -9.47
C ALA A 5 55.90 28.75 -10.25
N SER A 6 56.85 27.89 -9.89
CA SER A 6 57.01 26.58 -10.53
C SER A 6 55.89 25.61 -10.14
N ARG A 7 55.46 25.62 -8.87
CA ARG A 7 54.27 24.88 -8.39
C ARG A 7 52.98 25.36 -9.03
N PHE A 8 52.81 26.67 -9.18
CA PHE A 8 51.65 27.22 -9.89
C PHE A 8 51.66 26.79 -11.36
N GLY A 9 52.82 26.82 -12.02
CA GLY A 9 52.97 26.33 -13.39
C GLY A 9 52.62 24.85 -13.57
N SER A 10 52.99 23.99 -12.61
CA SER A 10 52.62 22.57 -12.67
C SER A 10 51.12 22.36 -12.49
N VAL A 11 50.49 23.08 -11.56
CA VAL A 11 49.04 23.03 -11.34
C VAL A 11 48.27 23.51 -12.57
N VAL A 12 48.69 24.60 -13.20
CA VAL A 12 48.08 25.10 -14.44
C VAL A 12 48.21 24.07 -15.57
N ALA A 13 49.37 23.42 -15.70
CA ALA A 13 49.58 22.37 -16.69
C ALA A 13 48.68 21.13 -16.44
N GLU A 14 48.47 20.75 -15.18
CA GLU A 14 47.54 19.68 -14.81
C GLU A 14 46.07 20.07 -15.06
N CYS A 15 45.67 21.29 -14.73
CA CYS A 15 44.34 21.83 -15.04
C CYS A 15 44.07 21.87 -16.55
N LEU A 16 45.07 22.24 -17.36
CA LEU A 16 44.94 22.22 -18.82
C LEU A 16 44.75 20.80 -19.36
N LYS A 17 45.53 19.83 -18.87
CA LYS A 17 45.37 18.42 -19.26
C LYS A 17 43.97 17.90 -18.92
N THR A 18 43.55 18.05 -17.67
CA THR A 18 42.23 17.58 -17.21
C THR A 18 41.09 18.28 -17.95
N SER A 19 41.21 19.58 -18.22
CA SER A 19 40.23 20.32 -19.03
C SER A 19 40.16 19.80 -20.47
N THR A 20 41.29 19.50 -21.11
CA THR A 20 41.29 18.96 -22.49
C THR A 20 40.71 17.56 -22.57
N GLU A 21 40.98 16.71 -21.58
CA GLU A 21 40.40 15.36 -21.48
C GLU A 21 38.88 15.44 -21.31
N ALA A 22 38.39 16.27 -20.41
CA ALA A 22 36.96 16.49 -20.20
C ALA A 22 36.26 17.02 -21.47
N LEU A 23 36.89 17.94 -22.21
CA LEU A 23 36.36 18.44 -23.49
C LEU A 23 36.29 17.33 -24.55
N ASN A 24 37.29 16.45 -24.60
CA ASN A 24 37.30 15.34 -25.54
C ASN A 24 36.21 14.30 -25.21
N GLU A 25 35.98 14.00 -23.94
CA GLU A 25 34.91 13.10 -23.52
C GLU A 25 33.52 13.67 -23.76
N THR A 26 33.30 14.94 -23.42
CA THR A 26 32.02 15.63 -23.67
C THR A 26 31.72 15.73 -25.16
N ARG A 27 32.73 15.94 -26.01
CA ARG A 27 32.58 15.89 -27.46
C ARG A 27 32.16 14.51 -27.96
N LYS A 28 32.83 13.44 -27.51
CA LYS A 28 32.45 12.06 -27.85
C LYS A 28 31.01 11.75 -27.42
N PHE A 29 30.61 12.23 -26.24
CA PHE A 29 29.26 12.08 -25.72
C PHE A 29 28.22 12.86 -26.55
N ALA A 30 28.52 14.10 -26.95
CA ALA A 30 27.65 14.91 -27.80
C ALA A 30 27.46 14.28 -29.18
N GLU A 31 28.53 13.74 -29.77
CA GLU A 31 28.48 13.00 -31.02
C GLU A 31 27.62 11.72 -30.89
N ALA A 32 27.71 10.99 -29.78
CA ALA A 32 26.82 9.86 -29.51
C ALA A 32 25.35 10.30 -29.39
N LEU A 33 25.08 11.37 -28.64
CA LEU A 33 23.73 11.91 -28.44
C LEU A 33 23.09 12.40 -29.75
N SER A 34 23.89 12.95 -30.68
CA SER A 34 23.41 13.38 -32.00
C SER A 34 22.95 12.21 -32.89
N LYS A 35 23.46 11.00 -32.64
CA LYS A 35 23.11 9.80 -33.42
C LYS A 35 21.84 9.14 -32.91
N ASP A 36 21.47 9.38 -31.65
CA ASP A 36 20.27 8.82 -31.04
C ASP A 36 18.99 9.53 -31.52
N LYS A 37 18.02 8.74 -31.99
CA LYS A 37 16.75 9.21 -32.56
C LYS A 37 15.60 9.24 -31.55
N ASN A 38 15.77 8.63 -30.38
CA ASN A 38 14.78 8.59 -29.32
C ASN A 38 14.92 9.85 -28.45
N ARG A 39 14.33 10.97 -28.89
CA ARG A 39 14.39 12.24 -28.16
C ARG A 39 13.41 12.34 -27.00
N ASP A 40 12.39 11.49 -26.98
CA ASP A 40 11.39 11.47 -25.91
C ASP A 40 11.90 10.60 -24.75
N GLY A 41 12.71 11.22 -23.90
CA GLY A 41 13.17 10.64 -22.64
C GLY A 41 12.24 10.94 -21.47
N ILE A 42 12.70 10.61 -20.26
CA ILE A 42 12.01 11.02 -19.04
C ILE A 42 12.17 12.53 -18.86
N SER A 43 11.09 13.30 -19.01
CA SER A 43 11.07 14.77 -18.87
C SER A 43 11.70 15.26 -17.56
N LEU A 44 11.55 14.51 -16.46
CA LEU A 44 12.20 14.84 -15.18
C LEU A 44 13.72 14.89 -15.27
N LEU A 45 14.33 13.93 -15.98
CA LEU A 45 15.79 13.86 -16.13
C LEU A 45 16.31 15.00 -17.02
N GLU A 46 15.54 15.41 -18.03
CA GLU A 46 15.87 16.57 -18.86
C GLU A 46 15.90 17.85 -18.03
N VAL A 47 14.86 18.09 -17.22
CA VAL A 47 14.80 19.25 -16.31
C VAL A 47 15.97 19.22 -15.32
N LYS A 48 16.27 18.05 -14.76
CA LYS A 48 17.41 17.88 -13.84
C LYS A 48 18.72 18.24 -14.51
N ASN A 49 18.98 17.72 -15.71
CA ASN A 49 20.22 17.98 -16.43
C ASN A 49 20.35 19.46 -16.76
N ARG A 50 19.27 20.11 -17.21
CA ARG A 50 19.23 21.55 -17.46
C ARG A 50 19.55 22.37 -16.20
N ASP A 51 18.92 22.05 -15.09
CA ASP A 51 19.10 22.78 -13.83
C ASP A 51 20.48 22.50 -13.20
N MET A 52 21.03 21.28 -13.38
CA MET A 52 22.41 20.95 -12.99
C MET A 52 23.44 21.73 -13.81
N ILE A 53 23.26 21.83 -15.13
CA ILE A 53 24.11 22.67 -15.98
C ILE A 53 24.03 24.12 -15.51
N GLY A 54 22.82 24.63 -15.26
CA GLY A 54 22.62 25.97 -14.70
C GLY A 54 23.37 26.19 -13.38
N TYR A 55 23.37 25.21 -12.49
CA TYR A 55 24.10 25.29 -11.22
C TYR A 55 25.62 25.34 -11.44
N LEU A 56 26.15 24.50 -12.33
CA LEU A 56 27.57 24.48 -12.67
C LEU A 56 28.02 25.77 -13.37
N THR A 57 27.17 26.39 -14.19
CA THR A 57 27.48 27.68 -14.84
C THR A 57 27.55 28.81 -13.83
N GLU A 58 26.59 28.90 -12.90
CA GLU A 58 26.61 29.93 -11.85
C GLU A 58 27.80 29.72 -10.90
N LEU A 59 28.15 28.46 -10.59
CA LEU A 59 29.33 28.16 -9.77
C LEU A 59 30.63 28.52 -10.49
N SER A 60 30.75 28.19 -11.78
CA SER A 60 31.91 28.56 -12.60
C SER A 60 32.08 30.07 -12.70
N TYR A 61 30.98 30.80 -12.82
CA TYR A 61 30.96 32.25 -12.82
C TYR A 61 31.44 32.81 -11.46
N LEU A 62 30.91 32.31 -10.33
CA LEU A 62 31.39 32.70 -8.99
C LEU A 62 32.89 32.41 -8.81
N MET A 63 33.37 31.26 -9.27
CA MET A 63 34.80 30.93 -9.24
C MET A 63 35.64 31.90 -10.08
N SER A 64 35.12 32.40 -11.20
CA SER A 64 35.81 33.39 -12.02
C SER A 64 35.92 34.75 -11.35
N VAL A 65 34.84 35.21 -10.68
CA VAL A 65 34.81 36.47 -9.90
C VAL A 65 35.79 36.38 -8.73
N MET A 66 35.79 35.25 -8.02
CA MET A 66 36.75 34.97 -6.95
C MET A 66 38.20 34.99 -7.44
N SER A 67 38.46 34.44 -8.62
CA SER A 67 39.80 34.39 -9.21
C SER A 67 40.28 35.77 -9.66
N ALA A 68 39.36 36.68 -10.02
CA ALA A 68 39.65 38.07 -10.32
C ALA A 68 39.90 38.92 -9.06
N GLY A 69 39.62 38.38 -7.86
CA GLY A 69 39.79 39.08 -6.58
C GLY A 69 38.65 40.04 -6.23
N GLU A 70 37.52 39.95 -6.92
CA GLU A 70 36.35 40.76 -6.65
C GLU A 70 35.52 40.18 -5.49
N SER A 71 34.82 41.07 -4.77
CA SER A 71 33.93 40.64 -3.68
C SER A 71 32.68 39.98 -4.25
N ILE A 72 32.32 38.83 -3.70
CA ILE A 72 31.13 38.06 -4.09
C ILE A 72 29.87 38.57 -3.35
N GLN A 73 30.04 39.42 -2.33
CA GLN A 73 28.93 39.88 -1.49
C GLN A 73 27.92 40.66 -2.35
N ASP A 74 26.63 40.30 -2.22
CA ASP A 74 25.47 40.83 -2.94
C ASP A 74 25.32 40.44 -4.43
N GLU A 75 26.13 39.51 -4.92
CA GLU A 75 25.99 39.07 -6.30
C GLU A 75 24.73 38.21 -6.54
N THR A 76 23.97 38.53 -7.59
CA THR A 76 22.73 37.80 -7.93
C THR A 76 22.96 36.31 -8.21
N SER A 77 24.18 35.93 -8.60
CA SER A 77 24.59 34.54 -8.84
C SER A 77 24.57 33.67 -7.58
N ILE A 78 24.81 34.25 -6.39
CA ILE A 78 24.63 33.51 -5.12
C ILE A 78 23.15 33.12 -4.97
N PHE A 79 22.24 34.07 -5.11
CA PHE A 79 20.81 33.80 -4.98
C PHE A 79 20.30 32.80 -6.03
N ARG A 80 20.79 32.90 -7.27
CA ARG A 80 20.47 31.94 -8.34
C ARG A 80 20.99 30.54 -8.03
N SER A 81 22.22 30.41 -7.54
CA SER A 81 22.80 29.11 -7.18
C SER A 81 22.06 28.46 -6.01
N VAL A 82 21.67 29.22 -4.97
CA VAL A 82 20.83 28.73 -3.87
C VAL A 82 19.45 28.30 -4.39
N LYS A 83 18.83 29.07 -5.27
CA LYS A 83 17.55 28.70 -5.90
C LYS A 83 17.68 27.39 -6.68
N LEU A 84 18.70 27.23 -7.52
CA LEU A 84 18.96 25.98 -8.25
C LEU A 84 19.20 24.81 -7.30
N ARG A 85 19.92 25.04 -6.19
CA ARG A 85 20.15 24.01 -5.17
C ARG A 85 18.86 23.55 -4.51
N THR A 86 17.99 24.48 -4.11
CA THR A 86 16.70 24.13 -3.50
C THR A 86 15.78 23.37 -4.46
N ILE A 87 15.78 23.73 -5.75
CA ILE A 87 15.03 22.98 -6.78
C ILE A 87 15.55 21.54 -6.85
N LEU A 88 16.86 21.34 -6.96
CA LEU A 88 17.47 19.99 -7.00
C LEU A 88 17.15 19.16 -5.75
N GLU A 89 17.09 19.77 -4.57
CA GLU A 89 16.71 19.08 -3.33
C GLU A 89 15.24 18.66 -3.33
N ARG A 90 14.35 19.51 -3.87
CA ARG A 90 12.92 19.18 -4.01
C ARG A 90 12.66 18.10 -5.07
N MET A 91 13.56 17.94 -6.05
CA MET A 91 13.46 16.87 -7.04
C MET A 91 13.83 15.48 -6.48
N ARG A 92 14.70 15.38 -5.46
CA ARG A 92 15.15 14.11 -4.85
C ARG A 92 14.04 13.10 -4.49
N PRO A 93 12.95 13.48 -3.80
CA PRO A 93 11.87 12.53 -3.49
C PRO A 93 11.15 12.02 -4.76
N VAL A 94 11.04 12.84 -5.81
CA VAL A 94 10.44 12.43 -7.09
C VAL A 94 11.37 11.44 -7.80
N GLU A 95 12.68 11.69 -7.80
CA GLU A 95 13.68 10.77 -8.31
C GLU A 95 13.63 9.42 -7.59
N ALA A 96 13.51 9.41 -6.26
CA ALA A 96 13.42 8.18 -5.48
C ALA A 96 12.20 7.33 -5.88
N LYS A 97 11.05 7.96 -6.16
CA LYS A 97 9.85 7.28 -6.65
C LYS A 97 10.05 6.72 -8.06
N MET A 98 10.72 7.47 -8.93
CA MET A 98 10.97 7.07 -10.32
C MET A 98 12.16 6.14 -10.48
N LYS A 99 13.00 5.97 -9.45
CA LYS A 99 14.20 5.11 -9.49
C LYS A 99 13.88 3.71 -9.97
N SER A 100 12.78 3.11 -9.51
CA SER A 100 12.36 1.78 -9.98
C SER A 100 12.05 1.74 -11.48
N GLN A 101 11.53 2.82 -12.05
CA GLN A 101 11.24 2.90 -13.49
C GLN A 101 12.52 3.09 -14.29
N VAL A 102 13.42 3.96 -13.80
CA VAL A 102 14.75 4.18 -14.39
C VAL A 102 15.56 2.87 -14.37
N ASP A 103 15.58 2.17 -13.24
CA ASP A 103 16.28 0.88 -13.07
C ASP A 103 15.69 -0.20 -14.00
N LYS A 104 14.37 -0.22 -14.22
CA LYS A 104 13.74 -1.12 -15.20
C LYS A 104 14.19 -0.81 -16.62
N LEU A 105 14.22 0.47 -17.02
CA LEU A 105 14.64 0.89 -18.36
C LEU A 105 16.12 0.56 -18.61
N LEU A 106 16.98 0.82 -17.62
CA LEU A 106 18.40 0.44 -17.64
C LEU A 106 18.56 -1.09 -17.71
N SER A 107 17.78 -1.84 -16.93
CA SER A 107 17.79 -3.29 -16.94
C SER A 107 17.29 -3.86 -18.27
N THR A 108 16.33 -3.24 -18.95
CA THR A 108 15.86 -3.67 -20.27
C THR A 108 16.87 -3.35 -21.37
N GLY A 109 17.65 -2.26 -21.24
CA GLY A 109 18.78 -1.99 -22.13
C GLY A 109 19.90 -3.03 -22.01
N ASN A 110 20.08 -3.61 -20.82
CA ASN A 110 21.03 -4.70 -20.56
C ASN A 110 20.41 -6.12 -20.67
N ALA A 111 19.13 -6.24 -21.05
CA ALA A 111 18.40 -7.52 -21.06
C ALA A 111 18.75 -8.46 -22.23
N ALA A 112 19.96 -8.34 -22.80
CA ALA A 112 20.59 -9.47 -23.47
C ALA A 112 21.25 -10.44 -22.46
N ALA A 113 21.46 -10.02 -21.20
CA ALA A 113 22.04 -10.86 -20.16
C ALA A 113 21.01 -11.20 -19.07
N ALA A 114 20.45 -12.40 -19.20
CA ALA A 114 19.67 -13.15 -18.23
C ALA A 114 19.76 -12.69 -16.77
N LYS A 115 18.60 -12.45 -16.12
CA LYS A 115 18.38 -12.84 -14.71
C LYS A 115 16.90 -12.82 -14.29
N ALA A 116 16.47 -14.00 -13.84
CA ALA A 116 15.48 -14.30 -12.80
C ALA A 116 14.14 -13.54 -12.86
N MET A 117 13.14 -14.21 -13.46
CA MET A 117 11.73 -13.94 -13.21
C MET A 117 11.46 -13.99 -11.69
N LYS A 118 11.37 -12.82 -11.05
CA LYS A 118 10.66 -12.70 -9.78
C LYS A 118 9.18 -12.97 -10.06
N PRO A 119 8.55 -13.98 -9.43
CA PRO A 119 7.12 -14.18 -9.58
C PRO A 119 6.39 -12.91 -9.14
N ARG A 120 5.54 -12.38 -10.02
CA ARG A 120 4.62 -11.27 -9.69
C ARG A 120 3.27 -11.89 -9.33
N PRO A 121 2.97 -12.12 -8.04
CA PRO A 121 1.73 -12.75 -7.62
C PRO A 121 0.48 -11.91 -7.94
N ASP A 122 0.64 -10.62 -8.25
CA ASP A 122 -0.46 -9.73 -8.66
C ASP A 122 -1.04 -10.03 -10.06
N MET A 123 -0.37 -10.86 -10.86
CA MET A 123 -0.82 -11.17 -12.23
C MET A 123 -1.21 -12.64 -12.41
N MET A 124 -1.32 -13.39 -11.31
CA MET A 124 -1.71 -14.80 -11.34
C MET A 124 -3.24 -14.87 -11.22
N GLU A 125 -3.93 -14.93 -12.36
CA GLU A 125 -5.33 -15.35 -12.40
C GLU A 125 -5.36 -16.85 -12.11
N VAL A 126 -5.73 -17.20 -10.88
CA VAL A 126 -6.03 -18.58 -10.49
C VAL A 126 -7.50 -18.79 -10.82
N GLU A 127 -7.77 -19.48 -11.93
CA GLU A 127 -9.08 -20.09 -12.16
C GLU A 127 -9.27 -21.20 -11.12
N ASP A 128 -10.14 -20.96 -10.13
CA ASP A 128 -10.65 -21.99 -9.22
C ASP A 128 -11.52 -22.96 -10.04
N GLY A 129 -10.91 -24.05 -10.50
CA GLY A 129 -11.61 -25.22 -11.00
C GLY A 129 -12.15 -26.02 -9.82
N GLU A 130 -13.36 -25.69 -9.38
CA GLU A 130 -14.15 -26.54 -8.48
C GLU A 130 -14.76 -27.69 -9.29
N ASP A 131 -14.09 -28.84 -9.32
CA ASP A 131 -14.70 -30.13 -9.69
C ASP A 131 -14.21 -31.20 -8.68
N GLU A 132 -14.77 -31.18 -7.47
CA GLU A 132 -14.78 -32.34 -6.59
C GLU A 132 -15.95 -33.25 -7.00
N GLN A 133 -15.66 -34.21 -7.89
CA GLN A 133 -16.58 -35.28 -8.23
C GLN A 133 -16.15 -36.56 -7.49
N ASP A 134 -16.82 -36.74 -6.36
CA ASP A 134 -17.32 -37.99 -5.77
C ASP A 134 -16.91 -39.29 -6.50
N SER A 135 -16.10 -40.12 -5.84
CA SER A 135 -15.94 -41.54 -6.20
C SER A 135 -16.21 -42.41 -4.97
N ASP A 136 -17.47 -42.78 -4.86
CA ASP A 136 -17.99 -43.90 -4.07
C ASP A 136 -17.37 -45.21 -4.59
N SER A 137 -16.78 -46.01 -3.69
CA SER A 137 -16.42 -47.41 -3.98
C SER A 137 -16.27 -48.20 -2.67
N ASP A 138 -17.40 -48.78 -2.28
CA ASP A 138 -17.67 -50.14 -1.77
C ASP A 138 -16.55 -51.03 -1.18
N ASP A 139 -16.89 -51.53 0.02
CA ASP A 139 -16.70 -52.86 0.65
C ASP A 139 -15.31 -53.49 0.91
N GLY A 140 -15.19 -54.14 2.08
CA GLY A 140 -14.14 -55.14 2.36
C GLY A 140 -13.49 -55.05 3.75
N ASP A 141 -14.02 -55.83 4.68
CA ASP A 141 -13.50 -56.14 6.02
C ASP A 141 -12.11 -56.79 5.98
N GLU A 142 -11.16 -56.36 6.83
CA GLU A 142 -10.09 -57.22 7.40
C GLU A 142 -9.28 -56.48 8.48
N GLU A 143 -9.20 -57.10 9.66
CA GLU A 143 -8.47 -56.63 10.83
C GLU A 143 -6.95 -56.64 10.61
N GLU A 144 -6.30 -55.47 10.69
CA GLU A 144 -4.89 -55.41 11.07
C GLU A 144 -4.61 -54.33 12.13
N ALA A 145 -4.02 -54.77 13.23
CA ALA A 145 -3.69 -54.00 14.42
C ALA A 145 -2.63 -52.92 14.13
N LYS A 146 -3.09 -51.70 13.81
CA LYS A 146 -2.25 -50.48 13.85
C LYS A 146 -2.24 -49.89 15.26
N PRO A 147 -1.13 -49.26 15.73
CA PRO A 147 -1.05 -48.70 17.07
C PRO A 147 -2.15 -47.65 17.25
N LYS A 148 -2.98 -47.81 18.28
CA LYS A 148 -4.14 -46.96 18.58
C LYS A 148 -3.69 -45.50 18.70
N LYS A 149 -3.86 -44.74 17.61
CA LYS A 149 -3.66 -43.30 17.59
C LYS A 149 -4.73 -42.67 18.47
N TYR A 150 -4.32 -41.98 19.53
CA TYR A 150 -5.27 -41.29 20.42
C TYR A 150 -6.04 -40.26 19.61
N VAL A 151 -7.36 -40.43 19.53
CA VAL A 151 -8.29 -39.48 18.94
C VAL A 151 -8.94 -38.72 20.10
N PRO A 152 -8.65 -37.42 20.27
CA PRO A 152 -9.31 -36.62 21.29
C PRO A 152 -10.83 -36.68 21.10
N PRO A 153 -11.61 -36.86 22.18
CA PRO A 153 -13.05 -36.93 22.10
C PRO A 153 -13.60 -35.62 21.51
N LYS A 154 -14.40 -35.74 20.45
CA LYS A 154 -15.09 -34.61 19.84
C LYS A 154 -16.19 -34.14 20.79
N VAL A 155 -15.89 -33.14 21.60
CA VAL A 155 -16.89 -32.50 22.47
C VAL A 155 -17.81 -31.68 21.57
N MET A 156 -19.01 -32.19 21.30
CA MET A 156 -20.07 -31.39 20.71
C MET A 156 -20.62 -30.45 21.78
N ALA A 157 -20.93 -29.21 21.41
CA ALA A 157 -21.57 -28.29 22.32
C ALA A 157 -22.91 -28.88 22.77
N MET A 158 -23.01 -29.31 24.03
CA MET A 158 -24.28 -29.63 24.65
C MET A 158 -25.09 -28.33 24.71
N HIS A 159 -26.29 -28.35 24.12
CA HIS A 159 -27.25 -27.28 24.32
C HIS A 159 -27.63 -27.24 25.80
N PHE A 160 -27.24 -26.17 26.49
CA PHE A 160 -27.80 -25.84 27.79
C PHE A 160 -29.24 -25.34 27.54
N ASP A 161 -30.22 -26.17 27.87
CA ASP A 161 -31.63 -25.79 27.93
C ASP A 161 -31.88 -24.95 29.19
N GLU A 162 -31.24 -23.79 29.25
CA GLU A 162 -31.80 -22.69 30.04
C GLU A 162 -33.01 -22.18 29.24
N GLY A 163 -34.18 -22.07 29.88
CA GLY A 163 -35.43 -21.63 29.24
C GLY A 163 -35.27 -20.34 28.42
N GLU A 164 -36.17 -20.09 27.48
CA GLU A 164 -36.11 -18.89 26.60
C GLU A 164 -35.89 -17.60 27.41
N ASP A 165 -36.48 -17.50 28.60
CA ASP A 165 -36.31 -16.40 29.56
C ASP A 165 -34.85 -16.15 29.98
N ALA A 166 -34.06 -17.21 30.20
CA ALA A 166 -32.66 -17.08 30.60
C ALA A 166 -31.78 -16.58 29.44
N LYS A 167 -32.12 -16.97 28.20
CA LYS A 167 -31.44 -16.48 26.99
C LYS A 167 -31.74 -15.01 26.76
N GLU A 168 -32.98 -14.58 26.99
CA GLU A 168 -33.38 -13.17 26.91
C GLU A 168 -32.71 -12.34 28.01
N GLN A 169 -32.70 -12.80 29.26
CA GLN A 169 -32.01 -12.13 30.36
C GLN A 169 -30.51 -11.99 30.09
N ARG A 170 -29.85 -13.02 29.55
CA ARG A 170 -28.43 -12.96 29.16
C ARG A 170 -28.18 -12.02 27.99
N ALA A 171 -29.12 -11.92 27.05
CA ALA A 171 -29.05 -10.97 25.93
C ALA A 171 -29.21 -9.52 26.43
N ILE A 172 -30.15 -9.29 27.35
CA ILE A 172 -30.37 -8.00 28.01
C ILE A 172 -29.14 -7.62 28.84
N GLU A 173 -28.56 -8.55 29.60
CA GLU A 173 -27.34 -8.30 30.37
C GLU A 173 -26.15 -7.97 29.46
N ARG A 174 -25.99 -8.70 28.34
CA ARG A 174 -24.96 -8.40 27.34
C ARG A 174 -25.17 -7.02 26.70
N ALA A 175 -26.42 -6.64 26.41
CA ALA A 175 -26.76 -5.31 25.89
C ALA A 175 -26.48 -4.20 26.91
N LYS A 176 -26.82 -4.42 28.19
CA LYS A 176 -26.50 -3.52 29.30
C LYS A 176 -24.99 -3.34 29.45
N ARG A 177 -24.21 -4.43 29.46
CA ARG A 177 -22.74 -4.38 29.52
C ARG A 177 -22.15 -3.61 28.33
N ARG A 178 -22.69 -3.82 27.13
CA ARG A 178 -22.26 -3.10 25.91
C ARG A 178 -22.61 -1.61 25.96
N ALA A 179 -23.79 -1.26 26.45
CA ALA A 179 -24.19 0.13 26.69
C ALA A 179 -23.28 0.80 27.72
N LEU A 180 -22.96 0.13 28.83
CA LEU A 180 -21.99 0.62 29.84
C LEU A 180 -20.57 0.80 29.29
N GLN A 181 -20.20 0.04 28.26
CA GLN A 181 -18.93 0.16 27.55
C GLN A 181 -18.98 1.11 26.34
N SER A 182 -20.11 1.80 26.11
CA SER A 182 -20.20 2.82 25.07
C SER A 182 -19.36 4.04 25.43
N SER A 183 -18.82 4.71 24.42
CA SER A 183 -17.91 5.85 24.59
C SER A 183 -18.50 6.94 25.48
N LEU A 184 -19.80 7.24 25.36
CA LEU A 184 -20.47 8.27 26.16
C LEU A 184 -20.47 7.94 27.65
N ILE A 185 -20.78 6.70 28.02
CA ILE A 185 -20.80 6.30 29.44
C ILE A 185 -19.37 6.22 29.97
N GLN A 186 -18.41 5.81 29.15
CA GLN A 186 -17.01 5.81 29.54
C GLN A 186 -16.51 7.23 29.81
N ASP A 187 -16.80 8.20 28.94
CA ASP A 187 -16.42 9.61 29.12
C ASP A 187 -17.07 10.21 30.37
N LEU A 188 -18.35 9.89 30.63
CA LEU A 188 -19.02 10.28 31.87
C LEU A 188 -18.35 9.65 33.10
N ARG A 189 -18.03 8.35 33.04
CA ARG A 189 -17.33 7.68 34.14
C ARG A 189 -15.97 8.32 34.41
N GLU A 190 -15.22 8.68 33.37
CA GLU A 190 -13.93 9.36 33.49
C GLU A 190 -14.07 10.76 34.14
N GLN A 191 -15.12 11.52 33.82
CA GLN A 191 -15.38 12.83 34.43
C GLN A 191 -15.76 12.78 35.92
N TYR A 192 -16.48 11.73 36.33
CA TYR A 192 -16.90 11.55 37.74
C TYR A 192 -15.91 10.73 38.57
N SER A 193 -14.89 10.13 37.95
CA SER A 193 -13.86 9.38 38.65
C SER A 193 -12.61 10.22 38.88
N ASP A 194 -12.13 10.27 40.12
CA ASP A 194 -10.83 10.90 40.46
C ASP A 194 -9.61 10.02 40.09
N ALA A 195 -9.83 8.93 39.35
CA ALA A 195 -8.75 8.05 38.91
C ALA A 195 -7.93 8.75 37.80
N PRO A 196 -6.59 8.68 37.84
CA PRO A 196 -5.77 9.31 36.82
C PRO A 196 -6.00 8.67 35.44
N GLN A 197 -6.13 9.50 34.41
CA GLN A 197 -6.30 9.04 33.03
C GLN A 197 -4.96 8.60 32.44
N GLU A 198 -4.94 7.43 31.80
CA GLU A 198 -3.79 6.96 31.04
C GLU A 198 -3.70 7.70 29.70
N VAL A 199 -2.90 8.76 29.64
CA VAL A 199 -2.58 9.46 28.39
C VAL A 199 -1.47 8.69 27.68
N ARG A 200 -1.69 8.37 26.41
CA ARG A 200 -0.72 7.66 25.57
C ARG A 200 -0.15 8.56 24.49
N ASP A 201 1.09 8.32 24.10
CA ASP A 201 1.73 8.99 22.96
C ASP A 201 0.91 8.79 21.68
N GLU A 202 0.64 9.89 20.97
CA GLU A 202 -0.23 9.96 19.79
C GLU A 202 0.22 9.05 18.62
N PHE A 203 1.49 8.64 18.60
CA PHE A 203 2.07 7.82 17.54
C PHE A 203 1.90 6.31 17.73
N ALA A 204 1.46 5.85 18.90
CA ALA A 204 1.25 4.43 19.12
C ALA A 204 -0.10 3.98 18.51
N PRO A 205 -0.17 2.84 17.78
CA PRO A 205 -1.43 2.28 17.30
C PRO A 205 -2.31 1.91 18.49
N ARG A 206 -3.60 2.30 18.51
CA ARG A 206 -4.54 1.92 19.59
C ARG A 206 -4.52 0.40 19.75
N ARG A 207 -3.90 -0.10 20.82
CA ARG A 207 -3.96 -1.50 21.20
C ARG A 207 -5.42 -1.82 21.45
N SER A 208 -5.93 -2.81 20.75
CA SER A 208 -7.22 -3.37 21.09
C SER A 208 -7.06 -4.14 22.40
N ARG A 209 -8.15 -4.29 23.17
CA ARG A 209 -8.15 -5.16 24.38
C ARG A 209 -7.60 -6.56 24.06
N VAL A 210 -7.86 -7.04 22.84
CA VAL A 210 -7.36 -8.33 22.33
C VAL A 210 -5.82 -8.36 22.21
N ASP A 211 -5.19 -7.24 21.89
CA ASP A 211 -3.72 -7.16 21.80
C ASP A 211 -3.08 -7.15 23.20
N GLU A 212 -3.77 -6.58 24.18
CA GLU A 212 -3.34 -6.58 25.58
C GLU A 212 -3.46 -7.98 26.19
N GLU A 213 -4.56 -8.70 25.94
CA GLU A 213 -4.74 -10.09 26.35
C GLU A 213 -3.67 -11.00 25.76
N LYS A 214 -3.34 -10.82 24.47
CA LYS A 214 -2.23 -11.55 23.83
C LYS A 214 -0.91 -11.27 24.53
N ARG A 215 -0.64 -10.00 24.84
CA ARG A 215 0.59 -9.61 25.53
C ARG A 215 0.68 -10.22 26.91
N GLN A 216 -0.40 -10.20 27.69
CA GLN A 216 -0.45 -10.82 29.01
C GLN A 216 -0.15 -12.32 28.90
N PHE A 217 -0.75 -13.02 27.93
CA PHE A 217 -0.44 -14.41 27.67
C PHE A 217 1.04 -14.63 27.29
N GLU A 218 1.59 -13.79 26.40
CA GLU A 218 3.02 -13.88 26.03
C GLU A 218 3.95 -13.63 27.22
N GLU A 219 3.59 -12.72 28.13
CA GLU A 219 4.35 -12.39 29.34
C GLU A 219 4.24 -13.50 30.41
N ASP A 220 3.05 -14.05 30.63
CA ASP A 220 2.79 -15.09 31.64
C ASP A 220 3.43 -16.44 31.25
N TYR A 221 3.35 -16.78 29.97
CA TYR A 221 3.82 -18.07 29.45
C TYR A 221 5.19 -17.98 28.75
N PHE A 222 5.77 -16.78 28.63
CA PHE A 222 7.05 -16.51 27.97
C PHE A 222 7.19 -17.11 26.56
N ILE A 223 6.08 -17.25 25.83
CA ILE A 223 6.03 -17.83 24.48
C ILE A 223 5.32 -16.87 23.54
N ARG A 224 5.95 -16.58 22.39
CA ARG A 224 5.39 -15.69 21.37
C ARG A 224 4.32 -16.40 20.53
N LEU A 225 3.14 -15.80 20.40
CA LEU A 225 2.06 -16.37 19.60
C LEU A 225 2.25 -16.00 18.11
N GLN A 226 2.31 -17.02 17.24
CA GLN A 226 2.44 -16.81 15.80
C GLN A 226 1.07 -16.49 15.19
N MET A 227 0.98 -15.36 14.50
CA MET A 227 -0.25 -14.95 13.82
C MET A 227 -0.43 -15.71 12.50
N THR A 228 -1.63 -16.26 12.26
CA THR A 228 -1.95 -16.85 10.96
C THR A 228 -2.15 -15.78 9.88
N LYS A 229 -2.03 -16.15 8.59
CA LYS A 229 -2.24 -15.22 7.47
C LYS A 229 -3.66 -14.63 7.46
N LYS A 230 -4.66 -15.42 7.87
CA LYS A 230 -6.08 -15.00 7.93
C LYS A 230 -6.29 -13.96 9.04
N GLU A 231 -5.82 -14.23 10.25
CA GLU A 231 -5.93 -13.29 11.38
C GLU A 231 -5.19 -11.97 11.10
N LYS A 232 -4.02 -12.02 10.46
CA LYS A 232 -3.28 -10.81 10.05
C LYS A 232 -4.04 -9.96 9.04
N HIS A 233 -4.86 -10.58 8.18
CA HIS A 233 -5.73 -9.84 7.25
C HIS A 233 -6.92 -9.21 7.98
N GLU A 234 -7.56 -9.96 8.88
CA GLU A 234 -8.67 -9.47 9.71
C GLU A 234 -8.24 -8.30 10.61
N GLU A 235 -7.06 -8.38 11.23
CA GLU A 235 -6.47 -7.31 12.03
C GLU A 235 -6.31 -6.01 11.21
N LYS A 236 -5.84 -6.13 9.95
CA LYS A 236 -5.76 -4.98 9.02
C LYS A 236 -7.12 -4.43 8.61
N MET A 237 -8.15 -5.27 8.56
CA MET A 237 -9.52 -4.81 8.29
C MET A 237 -10.11 -4.11 9.51
N ARG A 238 -9.92 -4.67 10.71
CA ARG A 238 -10.32 -4.06 11.99
C ARG A 238 -9.66 -2.70 12.20
N ASN A 239 -8.36 -2.59 11.98
CA ASN A 239 -7.65 -1.31 12.11
C ASN A 239 -8.19 -0.22 11.15
N ARG A 240 -8.76 -0.61 10.01
CA ARG A 240 -9.43 0.33 9.08
C ARG A 240 -10.86 0.64 9.51
N GLN A 241 -11.61 -0.35 9.98
CA GLN A 241 -13.02 -0.20 10.40
C GLN A 241 -13.16 0.55 11.72
N ASN A 242 -12.24 0.34 12.67
CA ASN A 242 -12.26 0.97 13.99
C ASN A 242 -12.22 2.51 13.92
N MET A 243 -11.67 3.13 12.86
CA MET A 243 -11.70 4.59 12.74
C MET A 243 -13.11 5.15 12.51
N LEU A 244 -13.96 4.46 11.75
CA LEU A 244 -15.33 4.91 11.47
C LEU A 244 -16.30 4.41 12.56
N ASP A 245 -16.08 3.21 13.08
CA ASP A 245 -16.96 2.60 14.08
C ASP A 245 -16.87 3.31 15.43
N ASN A 246 -15.67 3.71 15.88
CA ASN A 246 -15.52 4.53 17.09
C ASN A 246 -16.22 5.89 16.99
N LEU A 247 -16.32 6.47 15.79
CA LEU A 247 -17.00 7.75 15.56
C LEU A 247 -18.52 7.60 15.50
N LEU A 248 -19.02 6.42 15.10
CA LEU A 248 -20.45 6.11 14.97
C LEU A 248 -21.04 5.36 16.18
N SER A 249 -20.22 4.96 17.16
CA SER A 249 -20.60 4.24 18.38
C SER A 249 -21.37 5.09 19.42
N PHE A 250 -21.86 6.28 19.04
CA PHE A 250 -22.66 7.13 19.93
C PHE A 250 -24.10 6.60 20.11
N GLY A 251 -24.62 5.86 19.13
CA GLY A 251 -26.02 5.41 19.11
C GLY A 251 -26.31 4.12 19.89
N ASP A 252 -25.29 3.40 20.37
CA ASP A 252 -25.48 2.08 21.00
C ASP A 252 -26.05 2.17 22.42
N TYR A 253 -25.89 3.33 23.09
CA TYR A 253 -26.51 3.61 24.39
C TYR A 253 -28.05 3.66 24.31
N MET A 254 -28.61 4.17 23.21
CA MET A 254 -30.07 4.26 23.04
C MET A 254 -30.72 2.91 22.66
N ALA A 255 -29.91 1.92 22.26
CA ALA A 255 -30.40 0.60 21.89
C ALA A 255 -30.85 -0.22 23.10
N THR A 256 -30.28 -0.01 24.30
CA THR A 256 -30.71 -0.72 25.52
C THR A 256 -32.08 -0.25 26.02
N GLU A 257 -32.45 1.00 25.78
CA GLU A 257 -33.76 1.54 26.19
C GLU A 257 -34.90 0.95 25.34
N ARG A 258 -34.61 0.61 24.08
CA ARG A 258 -35.56 -0.09 23.19
C ARG A 258 -35.72 -1.58 23.47
N VAL A 259 -34.72 -2.21 24.10
CA VAL A 259 -34.78 -3.63 24.50
C VAL A 259 -35.46 -3.81 25.86
N GLY A 260 -35.36 -2.81 26.74
CA GLY A 260 -36.04 -2.82 28.04
C GLY A 260 -37.52 -2.42 28.01
N ASN A 261 -37.97 -1.73 26.97
CA ASN A 261 -39.34 -1.20 26.87
C ASN A 261 -40.18 -1.82 25.74
N SER A 262 -39.84 -3.04 25.31
CA SER A 262 -40.60 -3.76 24.28
C SER A 262 -41.51 -4.82 24.88
N GLU A 263 -42.49 -4.39 25.68
CA GLU A 263 -43.81 -5.02 25.55
C GLU A 263 -44.39 -4.57 24.21
N GLY A 264 -44.27 -5.43 23.20
CA GLY A 264 -45.00 -5.32 21.94
C GLY A 264 -44.54 -4.20 21.00
N GLN A 265 -43.45 -4.43 20.26
CA GLN A 265 -43.39 -4.11 18.82
C GLN A 265 -42.10 -4.65 18.20
N SER A 266 -42.26 -5.72 17.41
CA SER A 266 -41.25 -6.28 16.54
C SER A 266 -40.94 -5.30 15.39
N GLY A 267 -40.02 -4.37 15.65
CA GLY A 267 -39.44 -3.50 14.64
C GLY A 267 -38.55 -4.30 13.68
N LYS A 268 -39.14 -4.82 12.60
CA LYS A 268 -38.41 -5.36 11.43
C LYS A 268 -37.34 -4.36 10.99
N ARG A 269 -36.07 -4.69 11.23
CA ARG A 269 -34.96 -4.02 10.52
C ARG A 269 -35.10 -4.39 9.05
N LYS A 270 -35.25 -3.39 8.17
CA LYS A 270 -35.16 -3.57 6.71
C LYS A 270 -33.77 -4.12 6.39
N GLY A 271 -33.69 -5.43 6.19
CA GLY A 271 -32.55 -6.07 5.55
C GLY A 271 -32.40 -5.53 4.13
N GLY A 272 -31.15 -5.33 3.70
CA GLY A 272 -30.80 -4.96 2.32
C GLY A 272 -31.35 -5.97 1.30
N PRO A 273 -31.37 -5.62 0.01
CA PRO A 273 -32.18 -6.30 -0.98
C PRO A 273 -31.70 -7.75 -1.22
N MET A 274 -32.52 -8.72 -0.83
CA MET A 274 -32.42 -10.10 -1.31
C MET A 274 -32.73 -10.13 -2.81
N ARG A 275 -31.76 -10.60 -3.60
CA ARG A 275 -31.97 -11.00 -5.00
C ARG A 275 -32.97 -12.16 -5.02
N GLY A 276 -34.17 -11.87 -5.51
CA GLY A 276 -35.24 -12.86 -5.73
C GLY A 276 -34.80 -13.92 -6.73
N ARG A 277 -34.81 -15.17 -6.27
CA ARG A 277 -34.77 -16.39 -7.07
C ARG A 277 -36.21 -16.67 -7.50
N ASP A 278 -36.53 -16.35 -8.74
CA ASP A 278 -37.78 -16.79 -9.36
C ASP A 278 -37.49 -17.76 -10.49
N SER A 279 -38.11 -18.93 -10.41
CA SER A 279 -37.92 -20.05 -11.31
C SER A 279 -39.23 -20.37 -12.03
N LYS A 280 -39.10 -20.54 -13.36
CA LYS A 280 -40.04 -21.17 -14.31
C LYS A 280 -41.22 -20.25 -14.72
N ARG A 281 -41.61 -20.11 -15.99
CA ARG A 281 -41.65 -21.11 -17.07
C ARG A 281 -41.88 -20.41 -18.44
N PHE A 282 -41.32 -21.02 -19.47
CA PHE A 282 -41.50 -20.80 -20.91
C PHE A 282 -42.89 -20.33 -21.39
N LYS A 283 -42.90 -19.42 -22.38
CA LYS A 283 -43.71 -19.55 -23.61
C LYS A 283 -43.09 -18.77 -24.77
N SER A 284 -43.05 -19.44 -25.91
CA SER A 284 -42.52 -19.06 -27.22
C SER A 284 -43.35 -18.03 -27.98
N SER A 285 -42.72 -17.06 -28.64
CA SER A 285 -43.12 -16.59 -29.98
C SER A 285 -42.05 -15.73 -30.66
N LYS A 286 -41.41 -16.34 -31.67
CA LYS A 286 -41.23 -15.83 -33.05
C LYS A 286 -41.07 -14.30 -33.24
N GLY A 287 -39.87 -13.88 -33.64
CA GLY A 287 -39.73 -12.69 -34.50
C GLY A 287 -38.38 -11.97 -34.47
N GLY A 288 -37.61 -12.09 -35.55
CA GLY A 288 -37.00 -10.89 -36.14
C GLY A 288 -35.47 -10.73 -36.10
N LYS A 289 -34.86 -11.11 -37.22
CA LYS A 289 -33.76 -10.42 -37.94
C LYS A 289 -32.37 -10.41 -37.32
N GLY A 290 -31.52 -11.24 -37.92
CA GLY A 290 -30.08 -11.01 -38.02
C GLY A 290 -29.71 -9.88 -38.99
N GLY A 291 -28.42 -9.50 -38.91
CA GLY A 291 -27.76 -8.47 -39.71
C GLY A 291 -27.29 -7.32 -38.81
N SER A 292 -26.06 -6.83 -38.84
CA SER A 292 -24.94 -7.03 -39.75
C SER A 292 -23.72 -6.34 -39.13
N LYS A 293 -22.56 -7.00 -39.09
CA LYS A 293 -21.27 -6.33 -38.77
C LYS A 293 -20.97 -5.30 -39.86
N GLY A 294 -20.88 -4.04 -39.46
CA GLY A 294 -20.55 -2.92 -40.33
C GLY A 294 -19.11 -2.99 -40.83
N ARG A 295 -18.96 -3.23 -42.15
CA ARG A 295 -17.78 -2.88 -42.94
C ARG A 295 -18.08 -1.58 -43.69
N LYS A 296 -17.35 -0.52 -43.39
CA LYS A 296 -17.14 0.68 -44.24
C LYS A 296 -15.69 1.11 -43.99
N LYS A 297 -14.90 1.62 -44.93
CA LYS A 297 -14.84 1.73 -46.39
C LYS A 297 -13.50 2.47 -46.61
N ALA A 298 -12.71 2.10 -47.62
CA ALA A 298 -11.95 3.09 -48.40
C ALA A 298 -11.41 2.45 -49.68
N LYS A 299 -11.90 2.95 -50.82
CA LYS A 299 -11.41 2.66 -52.16
C LYS A 299 -10.03 3.28 -52.35
N GLY A 300 -9.19 2.61 -53.15
CA GLY A 300 -7.81 3.03 -53.43
C GLY A 300 -7.63 4.05 -54.56
N LYS A 301 -6.36 4.16 -54.95
CA LYS A 301 -5.66 4.84 -56.08
C LYS A 301 -4.37 5.42 -55.45
N LYS A 302 -3.18 5.41 -56.05
CA LYS A 302 -2.65 5.05 -57.36
C LYS A 302 -1.12 5.00 -57.18
N ARG A 303 -0.45 4.29 -58.10
CA ARG A 303 0.99 4.36 -58.44
C ARG A 303 1.61 5.75 -58.21
N ILE A 304 2.84 5.82 -57.69
CA ILE A 304 4.17 5.78 -58.35
C ILE A 304 5.19 5.49 -57.24
#